data_AF-A0A9Q3IFI3-F1
#
_entry.id   AF-A0A9Q3IFI3-F1
#
_cell.length_a   1.000
_cell.length_b   1.000
_cell.length_c   1.000
_cell.angle_alpha   90.00
_cell.angle_beta   90.00
_cell.angle_gamma   90.00
#
_symmetry.space_group_name_H-M   'P 1'
#
loop_
_entity.id
_entity.type
_entity.pdbx_description
1 polymer ?
#
loop_
_entity_poly.entity_id
_entity_poly.type
_entity_poly.pdbx_seq_one_letter_code
_entity_poly.pdbx_strand_id
1 'polypeptide(L)'
;MLRRPPYPESLETRKEIEKQVNELLDMEVIRKIRHNEIVEITTPIIITWHDGKSRLCVDFRALNNYTKAERYPIPRIPTALDKLATPNTYQYGFY
;
A
#
# COMPACT_ATOMS: atom_id res chain seq x y z
N MET A 1 -12.10 -13.16 9.43
CA MET A 1 -10.87 -13.61 10.12
C MET A 1 -9.68 -12.96 9.45
N LEU A 2 -8.79 -12.31 10.20
CA LEU A 2 -7.65 -11.54 9.64
C LEU A 2 -6.42 -12.40 9.35
N ARG A 3 -6.47 -13.71 9.62
CA ARG A 3 -5.50 -14.69 9.12
C ARG A 3 -6.06 -15.37 7.90
N ARG A 4 -5.48 -15.10 6.74
CA ARG A 4 -5.83 -15.75 5.48
C ARG A 4 -4.68 -16.63 4.99
N PRO A 5 -4.95 -17.84 4.49
CA PRO A 5 -3.94 -18.66 3.85
C PRO A 5 -3.47 -18.02 2.52
N PRO A 6 -2.26 -18.31 2.06
CA PRO A 6 -1.82 -17.97 0.72
C PRO A 6 -2.74 -18.56 -0.35
N TYR A 7 -2.85 -17.89 -1.50
CA TYR A 7 -3.56 -18.45 -2.64
C TYR A 7 -2.71 -19.53 -3.32
N PRO A 8 -3.34 -20.53 -3.96
CA PRO A 8 -2.64 -21.45 -4.85
C PRO A 8 -2.09 -20.67 -6.05
N GLU A 9 -0.81 -20.87 -6.36
CA GLU A 9 -0.10 -20.15 -7.42
C GLU A 9 0.66 -21.12 -8.33
N SER A 10 0.88 -20.72 -9.59
CA SER A 10 1.74 -21.46 -10.51
C SER A 10 3.22 -21.30 -10.13
N LEU A 11 4.08 -22.16 -10.68
CA LEU A 11 5.53 -22.02 -10.48
C LEU A 11 6.08 -20.71 -11.04
N GLU A 12 5.54 -20.23 -12.15
CA GLU A 12 5.92 -18.96 -12.76
C GLU A 12 5.55 -17.78 -11.87
N THR A 13 4.30 -17.76 -11.37
CA THR A 13 3.86 -16.71 -10.45
C THR A 13 4.68 -16.72 -9.17
N ARG A 14 4.99 -17.91 -8.62
CA ARG A 14 5.81 -18.02 -7.41
C ARG A 14 7.21 -17.42 -7.60
N LYS A 15 7.86 -17.69 -8.73
CA LYS A 15 9.17 -17.11 -9.05
C LYS A 15 9.11 -15.58 -9.11
N GLU A 16 8.05 -15.05 -9.72
CA GLU A 16 7.86 -13.60 -9.83
C GLU A 16 7.56 -12.95 -8.47
N ILE A 17 6.78 -13.62 -7.60
CA ILE A 17 6.58 -13.20 -6.21
C ILE A 17 7.92 -13.14 -5.48
N GLU A 18 8.72 -14.21 -5.54
CA GLU A 18 10.02 -14.29 -4.85
C GLU A 18 10.97 -13.19 -5.33
N LYS A 19 11.01 -12.92 -6.64
CA LYS A 19 11.79 -11.82 -7.22
C LYS A 19 11.37 -10.46 -6.66
N GLN A 20 10.08 -10.10 -6.75
CA GLN A 20 9.61 -8.79 -6.28
C GLN A 20 9.70 -8.63 -4.75
N VAL A 21 9.51 -9.70 -3.99
CA VAL A 21 9.71 -9.69 -2.53
C VAL A 21 11.17 -9.41 -2.18
N ASN A 22 12.13 -9.99 -2.89
CA ASN A 22 13.55 -9.71 -2.66
C ASN A 22 13.90 -8.27 -3.01
N GLU A 23 13.40 -7.73 -4.13
CA GLU A 23 13.59 -6.31 -4.47
C GLU A 23 13.04 -5.38 -3.38
N LEU A 24 11.86 -5.69 -2.81
CA LEU A 24 11.28 -4.92 -1.72
C LEU A 24 12.06 -5.05 -0.39
N LEU A 25 12.69 -6.20 -0.14
CA LEU A 25 13.58 -6.40 1.01
C LEU A 25 14.86 -5.56 0.85
N ASP A 26 15.44 -5.55 -0.36
CA ASP A 26 16.66 -4.79 -0.67
C ASP A 26 16.42 -3.27 -0.61
N MET A 27 15.22 -2.83 -0.98
CA MET A 27 14.78 -1.42 -0.84
C MET A 27 14.37 -1.05 0.59
N GLU A 28 14.44 -1.99 1.55
CA GLU A 28 14.01 -1.81 2.95
C GLU A 28 12.53 -1.39 3.11
N VAL A 29 11.70 -1.62 2.10
CA VAL A 29 10.25 -1.33 2.15
C VAL A 29 9.51 -2.36 3.01
N ILE A 30 9.99 -3.60 3.01
CA ILE A 30 9.47 -4.69 3.84
C ILE A 30 10.60 -5.35 4.64
N ARG A 31 10.22 -6.10 5.67
CA ARG A 31 11.17 -6.90 6.47
C ARG A 31 10.61 -8.27 6.80
N LYS A 32 11.51 -9.21 7.07
CA LYS A 32 11.13 -10.51 7.65
C LYS A 32 10.66 -10.31 9.09
N ILE A 33 9.63 -11.06 9.46
CA ILE A 33 9.11 -11.13 10.83
C ILE A 33 10.09 -11.95 11.67
N ARG A 34 10.42 -11.48 12.88
CA ARG A 34 11.33 -12.20 13.79
C ARG A 34 10.60 -13.31 14.53
N HIS A 35 11.35 -14.30 15.00
CA HIS A 35 10.80 -15.47 15.71
C HIS A 35 10.03 -15.12 16.99
N ASN A 36 10.31 -13.97 17.59
CA ASN A 36 9.67 -13.49 18.82
C ASN A 36 8.46 -12.57 18.57
N GLU A 37 8.14 -12.27 17.31
CA GLU A 37 7.01 -11.42 16.96
C GLU A 37 5.73 -12.25 16.78
N ILE A 38 4.65 -11.83 17.43
CA ILE A 38 3.34 -12.45 17.29
C ILE A 38 2.65 -11.83 16.07
N VAL A 39 2.26 -12.69 15.12
CA VAL A 39 1.57 -12.26 13.89
C VAL A 39 0.08 -12.58 13.99
N GLU A 40 -0.75 -11.59 14.29
CA GLU A 40 -2.20 -11.79 14.40
C GLU A 40 -2.92 -11.68 13.05
N ILE A 41 -2.29 -11.03 12.06
CA ILE A 41 -2.88 -10.67 10.77
C ILE A 41 -1.99 -11.19 9.64
N THR A 42 -2.60 -11.89 8.67
CA THR A 42 -1.92 -12.32 7.44
C THR A 42 -2.81 -12.05 6.24
N THR A 43 -2.20 -11.48 5.19
CA THR A 43 -2.89 -11.10 3.96
C THR A 43 -2.21 -11.80 2.78
N PRO A 44 -2.95 -12.47 1.89
CA PRO A 44 -2.35 -13.17 0.76
C PRO A 44 -1.88 -12.18 -0.30
N ILE A 45 -0.90 -12.63 -1.08
CA ILE A 45 -0.27 -11.88 -2.17
C ILE A 45 -0.62 -12.60 -3.47
N ILE A 46 -0.81 -11.82 -4.54
CA ILE A 46 -1.03 -12.30 -5.91
C ILE A 46 -0.14 -11.50 -6.88
N ILE A 47 0.17 -12.08 -8.03
CA ILE A 47 0.74 -11.32 -9.16
C ILE A 47 -0.38 -10.98 -10.14
N THR A 48 -0.43 -9.72 -10.55
CA THR A 48 -1.29 -9.27 -11.65
C THR A 48 -0.44 -8.93 -12.86
N TRP A 49 -0.81 -9.48 -14.03
CA TRP A 49 -0.11 -9.25 -15.29
C TRP A 49 -0.88 -8.23 -16.13
N HIS A 50 -0.16 -7.26 -16.70
CA HIS A 50 -0.72 -6.26 -17.60
C HIS A 50 0.38 -5.73 -18.52
N ASP A 51 0.14 -5.73 -19.83
CA ASP A 51 1.09 -5.24 -20.86
C ASP A 51 2.52 -5.81 -20.71
N GLY A 52 2.63 -7.11 -20.46
CA GLY A 52 3.93 -7.77 -20.27
C GLY A 52 4.65 -7.41 -18.97
N LYS A 53 4.02 -6.64 -18.08
CA LYS A 53 4.54 -6.32 -16.74
C LYS A 53 3.73 -7.04 -15.68
N SER A 54 4.42 -7.50 -14.64
CA SER A 54 3.88 -8.08 -13.43
C SER A 54 3.82 -7.02 -12.32
N ARG A 55 2.81 -7.10 -11.46
CA ARG A 55 2.73 -6.33 -10.21
C ARG A 55 2.36 -7.24 -9.07
N LEU A 56 3.17 -7.20 -8.01
CA LEU A 56 2.84 -7.79 -6.72
C LEU A 56 1.72 -6.99 -6.05
N CYS A 57 0.60 -7.66 -5.81
CA CYS A 57 -0.60 -7.08 -5.20
C CYS A 57 -0.96 -7.82 -3.91
N VAL A 58 -1.23 -7.07 -2.85
CA VAL A 58 -1.63 -7.61 -1.55
C VAL A 58 -3.15 -7.48 -1.41
N ASP A 59 -3.84 -8.58 -1.07
CA ASP A 59 -5.31 -8.58 -0.95
C ASP A 59 -5.80 -8.00 0.39
N PHE A 60 -5.72 -6.68 0.54
CA PHE A 60 -6.15 -6.00 1.76
C PHE A 60 -7.67 -5.95 1.98
N ARG A 61 -8.52 -6.62 1.19
CA ARG A 61 -9.99 -6.51 1.34
C ARG A 61 -10.48 -6.85 2.75
N ALA A 62 -9.95 -7.92 3.34
CA ALA A 62 -10.33 -8.30 4.71
C ALA A 62 -9.84 -7.29 5.76
N LEU A 63 -8.64 -6.74 5.57
CA LEU A 63 -8.07 -5.72 6.43
C LEU A 63 -8.86 -4.40 6.32
N ASN A 64 -9.18 -3.96 5.11
CA ASN A 64 -9.91 -2.73 4.82
C ASN A 64 -11.34 -2.73 5.40
N ASN A 65 -11.97 -3.90 5.53
CA ASN A 65 -13.27 -4.03 6.18
C ASN A 65 -13.17 -3.95 7.71
N TYR A 66 -12.00 -4.25 8.27
CA TYR A 66 -11.74 -4.19 9.72
C TYR A 66 -11.21 -2.81 10.15
N THR A 67 -10.46 -2.13 9.28
CA THR A 67 -9.88 -0.82 9.57
C THR A 67 -10.88 0.31 9.33
N LYS A 68 -10.91 1.28 10.25
CA LYS A 68 -11.65 2.53 10.03
C LYS A 68 -10.85 3.41 9.09
N ALA A 69 -11.43 3.79 7.96
CA ALA A 69 -10.80 4.71 7.03
C ALA A 69 -10.56 6.07 7.69
N GLU A 70 -9.29 6.49 7.77
CA GLU A 70 -8.93 7.84 8.17
C GLU A 70 -9.14 8.78 6.98
N ARG A 71 -10.21 9.59 7.07
CA ARG A 71 -10.55 10.56 6.03
C ARG A 71 -9.93 11.90 6.37
N TYR A 72 -8.64 12.07 6.08
CA TYR A 72 -8.05 13.39 6.05
C TYR A 72 -8.64 14.17 4.87
N PRO A 73 -9.09 15.43 5.05
CA PRO A 73 -9.69 16.19 3.96
C PRO A 73 -8.62 16.48 2.91
N ILE A 74 -8.71 15.78 1.77
CA ILE A 74 -7.96 16.17 0.58
C ILE A 74 -8.55 17.51 0.12
N PRO A 75 -7.74 18.58 -0.01
CA PRO A 75 -8.25 19.86 -0.46
C PRO A 75 -8.92 19.69 -1.82
N ARG A 76 -10.11 20.28 -1.97
CA ARG A 76 -10.80 20.27 -3.26
C ARG A 76 -9.94 21.00 -4.29
N ILE A 77 -10.03 20.58 -5.55
CA ILE A 77 -9.22 21.12 -6.66
C ILE A 77 -9.20 22.66 -6.69
N PRO A 78 -10.33 23.39 -6.51
CA PRO A 78 -10.30 24.85 -6.49
C PRO A 78 -9.45 25.41 -5.35
N THR A 79 -9.60 24.89 -4.14
CA THR A 79 -8.85 25.31 -2.95
C THR A 79 -7.35 25.00 -3.06
N ALA A 80 -6.97 23.95 -3.80
CA ALA A 80 -5.57 23.66 -4.10
C ALA A 80 -4.99 24.63 -5.14
N LEU A 81 -5.78 25.01 -6.16
CA LEU A 81 -5.38 25.96 -7.20
C LEU A 81 -5.24 27.39 -6.66
N ASP A 82 -6.13 27.81 -5.75
CA ASP A 82 -6.05 29.14 -5.11
C ASP A 82 -4.73 29.34 -4.38
N LYS A 83 -4.19 28.28 -3.75
CA LYS A 83 -2.88 28.31 -3.07
C LYS A 83 -1.68 28.37 -4.02
N LEU A 84 -1.85 27.94 -5.27
CA LEU A 84 -0.80 27.94 -6.30
C LEU A 84 -0.75 29.26 -7.07
N ALA A 85 -1.90 29.94 -7.23
CA ALA A 85 -2.01 31.16 -8.01
C ALA A 85 -1.49 32.42 -7.30
N THR A 86 -1.24 32.36 -5.98
CA THR A 86 -0.71 33.50 -5.22
C THR A 86 0.78 33.33 -4.91
N PRO A 87 1.69 34.08 -5.57
CA PRO A 87 3.07 34.20 -5.12
C PRO A 87 3.09 35.00 -3.81
N ASN A 88 3.57 34.38 -2.73
CA ASN A 88 3.92 35.00 -1.45
C ASN A 88 3.19 36.29 -1.07
N THR A 89 2.06 36.17 -0.39
CA THR A 89 1.69 37.18 0.61
C THR A 89 1.20 36.44 1.84
N TYR A 90 2.07 36.33 2.84
CA TYR A 90 1.66 35.98 4.19
C TYR A 90 0.63 37.03 4.64
N GLN A 91 -0.66 36.73 4.53
CA GLN A 91 -1.67 37.45 5.30
C GLN A 91 -1.93 36.66 6.57
N TYR A 92 -1.18 37.02 7.61
CA TYR A 92 -1.71 36.97 8.97
C TYR A 92 -2.99 37.81 8.97
N GLY A 93 -4.13 37.17 9.20
CA GLY A 93 -5.43 37.83 9.15
C GLY A 93 -6.54 36.91 9.62
N PHE A 94 -6.65 36.82 10.96
CA PHE A 94 -7.81 36.46 11.77
C PHE A 94 -9.03 35.83 11.05
N TYR A 95 -9.25 34.54 11.32
CA TYR A 95 -10.44 34.02 12.02
C TYR A 95 -10.03 32.80 12.84
#